data_AF-A0A928NNY4-F1
#
_entry.id   AF-A0A928NNY4-F1
#
_cell.length_a   1.000
_cell.length_b   1.000
_cell.length_c   1.000
_cell.angle_alpha   90.00
_cell.angle_beta   90.00
_cell.angle_gamma   90.00
#
_symmetry.space_group_name_H-M   'P 1'
#
loop_
_entity.id
_entity.type
_entity.pdbx_description
1 polymer ?
#
loop_
_entity_poly.entity_id
_entity_poly.type
_entity_poly.pdbx_seq_one_letter_code
_entity_poly.pdbx_strand_id
1 'polypeptide(L)'
;MQIKCYIKTKHIWLSKLTMLLLWATALVFIFSGCVYDKNPSIKTPGFVDEISNSSTPQSSQNIVKPTVNPDLSTSQPYDPVINFTDPYFESVVRDMIGKSIGDITVSDVSGIKTIKARVKGIRNISDIVYFSSLEELDLYGNKINDITPLGQLFKLRVLNIGKNYNTLYSGNSAGLNLNVLSSLPLLEELYAEDNQISDITFVEGLMSLRVLDLSNNGLTDVTSLSKITNLETLIVSKNKLTDLSSVAECSKLAYIDASGNYYEVMDDETYFYTGYGIKDLSFTKKLSNLSYINVSMNMVTSLDPLAKLTSLRSLYADDNYITDIGCLKSNPNIQLLSVRRNYIKDFSVVTGMKALTELFYVGNPVADAAPLKNFELQNQ
;
A
#
# COMPACT_ATOMS: atom_id res chain seq x y z
N MET A 1 -35.11 -48.85 -61.05
CA MET A 1 -34.07 -47.97 -61.64
C MET A 1 -34.25 -46.61 -60.98
N GLN A 2 -33.35 -46.02 -60.19
CA GLN A 2 -32.02 -46.33 -59.67
C GLN A 2 -31.86 -45.40 -58.44
N ILE A 3 -31.44 -45.95 -57.29
CA ILE A 3 -30.16 -45.64 -56.58
C ILE A 3 -30.29 -44.41 -55.64
N LYS A 4 -30.39 -44.58 -54.30
CA LYS A 4 -29.38 -44.99 -53.28
C LYS A 4 -28.22 -43.99 -53.15
N CYS A 5 -28.03 -43.36 -51.98
CA CYS A 5 -27.05 -43.73 -50.93
C CYS A 5 -26.07 -42.54 -50.73
N TYR A 6 -25.42 -42.25 -49.60
CA TYR A 6 -25.44 -42.67 -48.19
C TYR A 6 -24.44 -41.74 -47.45
N ILE A 7 -24.75 -41.34 -46.21
CA ILE A 7 -23.84 -41.21 -45.04
C ILE A 7 -22.60 -40.27 -45.09
N LYS A 8 -22.49 -39.30 -44.16
CA LYS A 8 -21.76 -39.39 -42.85
C LYS A 8 -21.63 -38.03 -42.14
N THR A 9 -22.04 -37.99 -40.86
CA THR A 9 -21.46 -37.24 -39.72
C THR A 9 -21.10 -35.75 -39.85
N LYS A 10 -21.91 -34.87 -39.21
CA LYS A 10 -21.44 -33.63 -38.55
C LYS A 10 -22.22 -33.43 -37.23
N HIS A 11 -21.87 -34.22 -36.22
CA HIS A 11 -22.04 -33.84 -34.82
C HIS A 11 -20.65 -33.46 -34.29
N ILE A 12 -20.61 -32.54 -33.32
CA ILE A 12 -19.45 -31.84 -32.75
C ILE A 12 -19.11 -30.55 -33.52
N TRP A 13 -19.88 -29.48 -33.29
CA TRP A 13 -19.43 -28.06 -33.32
C TRP A 13 -20.50 -27.13 -32.69
N LEU A 14 -21.22 -27.59 -31.65
CA LEU A 14 -22.32 -26.85 -31.02
C LEU A 14 -22.15 -26.71 -29.50
N SER A 15 -20.90 -26.55 -29.02
CA SER A 15 -20.60 -26.28 -27.60
C SER A 15 -19.66 -25.09 -27.37
N LYS A 16 -19.41 -24.24 -28.38
CA LYS A 16 -18.56 -23.04 -28.22
C LYS A 16 -19.24 -21.70 -28.56
N LEU A 17 -20.57 -21.68 -28.79
CA LEU A 17 -21.27 -20.47 -29.21
C LEU A 17 -22.43 -20.02 -28.28
N THR A 18 -22.54 -20.57 -27.08
CA THR A 18 -23.61 -20.21 -26.11
C THR A 18 -23.09 -19.62 -24.79
N MET A 19 -21.81 -19.25 -24.70
CA MET A 19 -21.22 -18.63 -23.49
C MET A 19 -20.76 -17.18 -23.68
N LEU A 20 -21.30 -16.45 -24.65
CA LEU A 20 -20.90 -15.08 -24.96
C LEU A 20 -22.06 -14.06 -25.01
N LEU A 21 -23.19 -14.38 -24.38
CA LEU A 21 -24.42 -13.58 -24.50
C LEU A 21 -25.22 -13.40 -23.20
N LEU A 22 -24.53 -13.25 -22.04
CA LEU A 22 -25.23 -13.06 -20.75
C LEU A 22 -24.64 -12.03 -19.77
N TRP A 23 -23.74 -11.13 -20.18
CA TRP A 23 -23.28 -10.02 -19.30
C TRP A 23 -23.16 -8.68 -20.06
N ALA A 24 -24.28 -8.21 -20.61
CA ALA A 24 -24.40 -6.84 -21.13
C ALA A 24 -25.75 -6.22 -20.74
N THR A 25 -25.99 -6.05 -19.44
CA THR A 25 -27.00 -5.12 -18.89
C THR A 25 -26.55 -4.63 -17.52
N ALA A 26 -25.94 -3.44 -17.46
CA ALA A 26 -26.11 -2.43 -16.40
C ALA A 26 -25.04 -1.32 -16.50
N LEU A 27 -25.10 -0.46 -17.52
CA LEU A 27 -24.53 0.89 -17.45
C LEU A 27 -25.00 1.75 -18.63
N VAL A 28 -26.17 2.39 -18.50
CA VAL A 28 -26.55 3.56 -19.32
C VAL A 28 -27.39 4.53 -18.47
N PHE A 29 -27.13 5.82 -18.69
CA PHE A 29 -27.74 7.06 -18.17
C PHE A 29 -27.05 7.59 -16.89
N ILE A 30 -26.39 8.75 -16.89
CA ILE A 30 -26.73 10.04 -17.54
C ILE A 30 -25.44 10.78 -17.99
N PHE A 31 -25.35 11.14 -19.27
CA PHE A 31 -24.76 12.40 -19.73
C PHE A 31 -25.51 12.84 -21.00
N SER A 32 -26.32 13.87 -20.86
CA SER A 32 -26.71 14.81 -21.92
C SER A 32 -26.14 16.14 -21.45
N GLY A 33 -25.41 16.95 -22.19
CA GLY A 33 -25.23 17.08 -23.63
C GLY A 33 -25.07 18.58 -23.83
N CYS A 34 -23.94 19.03 -24.36
CA CYS A 34 -23.79 20.35 -24.99
C CYS A 34 -22.57 20.27 -25.92
N VAL A 35 -22.84 20.42 -27.22
CA VAL A 35 -21.88 20.59 -28.31
C VAL A 35 -22.01 22.03 -28.83
N TYR A 36 -20.94 22.51 -29.47
CA TYR A 36 -20.68 23.79 -30.17
C TYR A 36 -19.82 24.78 -29.34
N ASP A 37 -18.70 25.32 -29.82
CA ASP A 37 -18.30 25.63 -31.21
C ASP A 37 -16.77 25.75 -31.42
N LYS A 38 -16.31 25.74 -32.68
CA LYS A 38 -14.89 25.79 -33.10
C LYS A 38 -14.34 27.22 -33.33
N ASN A 39 -13.15 27.50 -32.77
CA ASN A 39 -12.01 28.35 -33.24
C ASN A 39 -12.22 29.89 -33.44
N PRO A 40 -11.18 30.77 -33.51
CA PRO A 40 -9.72 30.51 -33.57
C PRO A 40 -8.77 31.39 -32.70
N SER A 41 -7.53 30.90 -32.57
CA SER A 41 -6.23 31.61 -32.52
C SER A 41 -6.14 33.05 -31.95
N ILE A 42 -5.47 33.21 -30.80
CA ILE A 42 -4.80 34.47 -30.43
C ILE A 42 -3.37 34.15 -29.94
N LYS A 43 -2.40 34.70 -30.67
CA LYS A 43 -0.98 34.80 -30.30
C LYS A 43 -0.78 35.97 -29.33
N THR A 44 0.28 35.88 -28.51
CA THR A 44 1.32 36.89 -28.17
C THR A 44 1.75 36.77 -26.70
N PRO A 45 2.90 37.33 -26.28
CA PRO A 45 4.23 37.21 -26.88
C PRO A 45 5.31 36.85 -25.83
N GLY A 46 6.49 36.46 -26.33
CA GLY A 46 7.69 36.34 -25.51
C GLY A 46 8.23 37.70 -25.04
N PHE A 47 9.00 37.66 -23.97
CA PHE A 47 9.99 38.68 -23.63
C PHE A 47 11.28 37.97 -23.24
N VAL A 48 12.35 38.34 -23.93
CA VAL A 48 13.75 38.00 -23.67
C VAL A 48 14.47 39.35 -23.46
N ASP A 49 15.66 39.24 -22.89
CA ASP A 49 16.75 40.21 -22.74
C ASP A 49 16.80 40.87 -21.35
N GLU A 50 17.67 40.37 -20.47
CA GLU A 50 19.11 40.71 -20.36
C GLU A 50 19.33 42.19 -19.99
N ILE A 51 20.00 42.42 -18.85
CA ILE A 51 21.35 43.02 -18.80
C ILE A 51 21.80 43.13 -17.33
N SER A 52 23.06 42.75 -17.19
CA SER A 52 24.03 42.90 -16.10
C SER A 52 23.95 44.17 -15.24
N ASN A 53 24.32 44.07 -13.95
CA ASN A 53 25.68 44.40 -13.52
C ASN A 53 25.86 44.29 -12.00
N SER A 54 27.10 43.94 -11.67
CA SER A 54 27.74 43.91 -10.36
C SER A 54 27.78 45.27 -9.67
N SER A 55 27.77 45.27 -8.33
CA SER A 55 28.75 45.97 -7.49
C SER A 55 28.44 45.78 -6.00
N THR A 56 29.45 45.34 -5.26
CA THR A 56 29.58 45.51 -3.81
C THR A 56 29.77 47.00 -3.46
N PRO A 57 29.50 47.40 -2.21
CA PRO A 57 30.63 47.84 -1.40
C PRO A 57 30.61 47.35 0.06
N GLN A 58 31.82 47.22 0.62
CA GLN A 58 32.08 46.95 2.03
C GLN A 58 31.76 48.15 2.96
N SER A 59 31.44 47.77 4.20
CA SER A 59 31.78 48.39 5.50
C SER A 59 31.28 49.81 5.86
N SER A 60 30.53 49.87 6.95
CA SER A 60 30.95 50.64 8.13
C SER A 60 30.26 50.10 9.39
N GLN A 61 31.08 49.84 10.41
CA GLN A 61 30.63 49.48 11.75
C GLN A 61 30.04 50.70 12.45
N ASN A 62 28.89 50.53 13.11
CA ASN A 62 28.48 51.38 14.23
C ASN A 62 27.86 50.48 15.31
N ILE A 63 28.69 50.15 16.29
CA ILE A 63 28.29 49.45 17.51
C ILE A 63 27.64 50.49 18.43
N VAL A 64 26.30 50.50 18.47
CA VAL A 64 25.55 51.16 19.55
C VAL A 64 25.24 50.08 20.58
N LYS A 65 25.88 50.17 21.75
CA LYS A 65 25.57 49.34 22.92
C LYS A 65 24.15 49.69 23.40
N PRO A 66 23.24 48.71 23.61
CA PRO A 66 22.00 48.97 24.31
C PRO A 66 22.30 49.20 25.79
N THR A 67 21.89 50.36 26.31
CA THR A 67 21.76 50.63 27.74
C THR A 67 20.77 49.65 28.36
N VAL A 68 21.24 48.82 29.28
CA VAL A 68 20.43 47.90 30.08
C VAL A 68 19.59 48.73 31.06
N ASN A 69 18.27 48.63 30.95
CA ASN A 69 17.35 49.07 31.98
C ASN A 69 17.21 47.93 33.02
N PRO A 70 17.65 48.08 34.28
CA PRO A 70 17.74 46.98 35.23
C PRO A 70 16.46 46.82 36.07
N ASP A 71 15.28 46.95 35.44
CA ASP A 71 14.01 46.76 36.14
C ASP A 71 12.95 46.14 35.22
N LEU A 72 12.85 44.81 35.29
CA LEU A 72 11.68 43.97 35.00
C LEU A 72 12.03 42.52 35.37
N SER A 73 12.25 42.31 36.67
CA SER A 73 12.17 41.01 37.30
C SER A 73 10.69 40.59 37.32
N THR A 74 10.28 39.78 36.32
CA THR A 74 9.13 38.83 36.26
C THR A 74 8.59 38.65 34.82
N SER A 75 9.43 38.41 33.81
CA SER A 75 8.90 37.90 32.54
C SER A 75 8.59 36.40 32.71
N GLN A 76 7.31 36.06 32.86
CA GLN A 76 6.84 34.69 32.63
C GLN A 76 7.46 34.16 31.32
N PRO A 77 7.89 32.89 31.25
CA PRO A 77 8.39 32.34 30.00
C PRO A 77 7.31 32.53 28.91
N TYR A 78 7.69 33.17 27.80
CA TYR A 78 6.78 33.41 26.69
C TYR A 78 6.30 32.07 26.15
N ASP A 79 4.99 31.81 26.26
CA ASP A 79 4.34 30.60 25.79
C ASP A 79 3.39 30.96 24.64
N PRO A 80 3.79 30.70 23.37
CA PRO A 80 3.02 31.11 22.21
C PRO A 80 1.65 30.43 22.14
N VAL A 81 0.62 31.18 21.77
CA VAL A 81 -0.70 30.64 21.41
C VAL A 81 -0.65 30.01 20.02
N ILE A 82 -1.22 28.81 19.88
CA ILE A 82 -1.34 28.09 18.61
C ILE A 82 -2.68 28.43 17.97
N ASN A 83 -2.62 28.96 16.75
CA ASN A 83 -3.81 29.22 15.94
C ASN A 83 -4.02 28.07 14.95
N PHE A 84 -4.83 27.09 15.34
CA PHE A 84 -5.07 25.91 14.52
C PHE A 84 -5.72 26.26 13.18
N THR A 85 -5.13 25.74 12.11
CA THR A 85 -5.55 25.94 10.72
C THR A 85 -6.69 25.01 10.31
N ASP A 86 -6.89 23.90 11.03
CA ASP A 86 -7.98 22.95 10.83
C ASP A 86 -8.81 22.79 12.12
N PRO A 87 -10.11 23.12 12.11
CA PRO A 87 -10.96 23.05 13.29
C PRO A 87 -11.21 21.60 13.76
N TYR A 88 -11.14 20.61 12.87
CA TYR A 88 -11.23 19.20 13.28
C TYR A 88 -9.96 18.76 13.99
N PHE A 89 -8.79 19.23 13.55
CA PHE A 89 -7.54 18.97 14.25
C PHE A 89 -7.52 19.67 15.61
N GLU A 90 -7.94 20.93 15.68
CA GLU A 90 -8.10 21.66 16.96
C GLU A 90 -9.02 20.91 17.91
N SER A 91 -10.19 20.45 17.44
CA SER A 91 -11.14 19.68 18.26
C SER A 91 -10.51 18.42 18.85
N VAL A 92 -9.72 17.69 18.07
CA VAL A 92 -8.99 16.50 18.57
C VAL A 92 -8.03 16.91 19.68
N VAL A 93 -7.27 17.98 19.48
CA VAL A 93 -6.30 18.46 20.46
C VAL A 93 -7.00 18.92 21.74
N ARG A 94 -8.11 19.67 21.65
CA ARG A 94 -8.91 20.11 22.79
C ARG A 94 -9.43 18.94 23.61
N ASP A 95 -9.94 17.91 22.95
CA ASP A 95 -10.41 16.68 23.60
C ASP A 95 -9.26 15.97 24.33
N MET A 96 -8.08 15.90 23.71
CA MET A 96 -6.90 15.26 24.29
C MET A 96 -6.37 15.97 25.54
N ILE A 97 -6.36 17.31 25.54
CA ILE A 97 -5.84 18.10 26.67
C ILE A 97 -6.92 18.49 27.69
N GLY A 98 -8.20 18.14 27.44
CA GLY A 98 -9.32 18.47 28.33
C GLY A 98 -9.66 19.96 28.39
N LYS A 99 -9.37 20.72 27.32
CA LYS A 99 -9.50 22.19 27.28
C LYS A 99 -10.50 22.63 26.21
N SER A 100 -11.77 22.65 26.60
CA SER A 100 -12.88 22.96 25.69
C SER A 100 -12.96 24.43 25.24
N ILE A 101 -12.36 25.34 26.01
CA ILE A 101 -12.35 26.79 25.72
C ILE A 101 -11.00 27.41 26.04
N GLY A 102 -10.77 28.61 25.51
CA GLY A 102 -9.54 29.37 25.72
C GLY A 102 -8.40 28.93 24.80
N ASP A 103 -7.31 29.70 24.89
CA ASP A 103 -6.15 29.57 24.01
C ASP A 103 -5.40 28.28 24.28
N ILE A 104 -5.05 27.54 23.24
CA ILE A 104 -4.12 26.40 23.31
C ILE A 104 -2.73 26.95 23.06
N THR A 105 -1.77 26.59 23.91
CA THR A 105 -0.40 27.08 23.87
C THR A 105 0.58 25.99 23.47
N VAL A 106 1.83 26.36 23.18
CA VAL A 106 2.89 25.37 22.89
C VAL A 106 3.17 24.50 24.12
N SER A 107 3.15 25.06 25.33
CA SER A 107 3.33 24.26 26.54
C SER A 107 2.23 23.21 26.74
N ASP A 108 0.97 23.52 26.35
CA ASP A 108 -0.16 22.58 26.41
C ASP A 108 0.09 21.32 25.56
N VAL A 109 0.82 21.42 24.43
CA VAL A 109 0.92 20.33 23.44
C VAL A 109 2.31 19.72 23.27
N SER A 110 3.38 20.45 23.63
CA SER A 110 4.77 20.03 23.34
C SER A 110 5.20 18.73 24.05
N GLY A 111 4.51 18.35 25.13
CA GLY A 111 4.72 17.09 25.85
C GLY A 111 3.90 15.90 25.34
N ILE A 112 2.99 16.11 24.38
CA ILE A 112 2.13 15.04 23.84
C ILE A 112 2.97 14.07 23.01
N LYS A 113 2.85 12.78 23.34
CA LYS A 113 3.56 11.68 22.67
C LYS A 113 2.72 10.92 21.65
N THR A 114 1.40 10.93 21.81
CA THR A 114 0.50 10.13 20.98
C THR A 114 -0.71 10.95 20.59
N ILE A 115 -1.03 10.98 19.30
CA ILE A 115 -2.28 11.55 18.77
C ILE A 115 -3.03 10.46 18.02
N LYS A 116 -4.30 10.25 18.37
CA LYS A 116 -5.22 9.33 17.67
C LYS A 116 -6.40 10.11 17.11
N ALA A 117 -6.37 10.34 15.80
CA ALA A 117 -7.26 11.25 15.11
C ALA A 117 -7.92 10.58 13.88
N ARG A 118 -8.31 9.31 14.02
CA ARG A 118 -8.93 8.53 12.94
C ARG A 118 -10.29 9.10 12.52
N VAL A 119 -10.51 9.22 11.21
CA VAL A 119 -11.82 9.55 10.60
C VAL A 119 -12.45 10.80 11.20
N LYS A 120 -11.66 11.87 11.34
CA LYS A 120 -12.10 13.17 11.90
C LYS A 120 -12.46 14.18 10.83
N GLY A 121 -12.08 13.93 9.57
CA GLY A 121 -12.28 14.86 8.47
C GLY A 121 -11.22 15.96 8.41
N ILE A 122 -10.07 15.75 9.07
CA ILE A 122 -8.92 16.65 9.07
C ILE A 122 -8.39 16.78 7.64
N ARG A 123 -8.06 18.00 7.24
CA ARG A 123 -7.48 18.33 5.93
C ARG A 123 -6.11 18.95 6.08
N ASN A 124 -5.91 19.76 7.12
CA ASN A 124 -4.66 20.47 7.35
C ASN A 124 -4.06 20.09 8.71
N ILE A 125 -2.76 19.82 8.71
CA ILE A 125 -1.96 19.46 9.89
C ILE A 125 -0.72 20.37 10.02
N SER A 126 -0.70 21.57 9.45
CA SER A 126 0.44 22.50 9.55
C SER A 126 0.88 22.76 10.99
N ASP A 127 -0.06 22.77 11.93
CA ASP A 127 0.20 23.03 13.36
C ASP A 127 0.79 21.82 14.10
N ILE A 128 0.92 20.65 13.45
CA ILE A 128 1.55 19.46 14.06
C ILE A 128 3.01 19.73 14.45
N VAL A 129 3.65 20.76 13.86
CA VAL A 129 5.04 21.15 14.15
C VAL A 129 5.26 21.53 15.62
N TYR A 130 4.20 21.89 16.36
CA TYR A 130 4.31 22.22 17.79
C TYR A 130 4.37 20.99 18.72
N PHE A 131 4.09 19.79 18.20
CA PHE A 131 4.06 18.54 18.95
C PHE A 131 5.45 17.87 18.97
N SER A 132 6.44 18.58 19.53
CA SER A 132 7.86 18.21 19.47
C SER A 132 8.27 16.92 20.22
N SER A 133 7.34 16.34 21.00
CA SER A 133 7.53 15.05 21.67
C SER A 133 6.75 13.90 21.05
N LEU A 134 6.12 14.11 19.88
CA LEU A 134 5.28 13.11 19.25
C LEU A 134 6.08 11.88 18.80
N GLU A 135 5.61 10.71 19.23
CA GLU A 135 6.19 9.38 18.94
C GLU A 135 5.20 8.50 18.13
N GLU A 136 3.89 8.67 18.33
CA GLU A 136 2.83 7.93 17.63
C GLU A 136 1.76 8.89 17.08
N LEU A 137 1.49 8.78 15.78
CA LEU A 137 0.50 9.59 15.09
C LEU A 137 -0.41 8.70 14.22
N ASP A 138 -1.69 8.65 14.58
CA ASP A 138 -2.71 7.95 13.79
C ASP A 138 -3.70 8.95 13.18
N LEU A 139 -3.58 9.14 11.87
CA LEU A 139 -4.38 10.02 11.01
C LEU A 139 -5.19 9.23 9.98
N TYR A 140 -5.44 7.93 10.22
CA TYR A 140 -6.18 7.08 9.30
C TYR A 140 -7.54 7.66 8.90
N GLY A 141 -7.87 7.62 7.61
CA GLY A 141 -9.22 7.93 7.11
C GLY A 141 -9.58 9.42 7.19
N ASN A 142 -8.60 10.31 7.06
CA ASN A 142 -8.82 11.76 6.97
C ASN A 142 -8.79 12.22 5.50
N LYS A 143 -8.55 13.51 5.27
CA LYS A 143 -8.57 14.16 3.94
C LYS A 143 -7.28 14.98 3.74
N ILE A 144 -6.17 14.49 4.27
CA ILE A 144 -4.88 15.19 4.29
C ILE A 144 -4.17 14.95 2.97
N ASN A 145 -3.76 16.02 2.29
CA ASN A 145 -3.01 15.95 1.04
C ASN A 145 -1.58 16.49 1.16
N ASP A 146 -1.30 17.27 2.20
CA ASP A 146 0.01 17.82 2.50
C ASP A 146 0.47 17.31 3.86
N ILE A 147 1.50 16.45 3.82
CA ILE A 147 2.15 15.92 5.01
C ILE A 147 3.53 16.52 5.24
N THR A 148 3.93 17.55 4.49
CA THR A 148 5.22 18.24 4.68
C THR A 148 5.48 18.70 6.12
N PRO A 149 4.47 19.07 6.94
CA PRO A 149 4.69 19.42 8.35
C PRO A 149 5.28 18.28 9.20
N LEU A 150 5.13 17.01 8.78
CA LEU A 150 5.67 15.87 9.51
C LEU A 150 7.20 15.79 9.50
N GLY A 151 7.88 16.44 8.57
CA GLY A 151 9.34 16.34 8.38
C GLY A 151 10.21 16.87 9.53
N GLN A 152 9.60 17.47 10.55
CA GLN A 152 10.30 17.98 11.74
C GLN A 152 10.04 17.12 12.99
N LEU A 153 9.22 16.08 12.88
CA LEU A 153 8.85 15.21 13.99
C LEU A 153 9.86 14.08 14.14
N PHE A 154 11.11 14.43 14.46
CA PHE A 154 12.24 13.49 14.50
C PHE A 154 12.11 12.36 15.53
N LYS A 155 11.17 12.47 16.47
CA LYS A 155 10.85 11.44 17.47
C LYS A 155 9.74 10.48 17.02
N LEU A 156 9.13 10.71 15.86
CA LEU A 156 8.04 9.88 15.37
C LEU A 156 8.54 8.48 15.04
N ARG A 157 7.88 7.48 15.63
CA ARG A 157 8.20 6.05 15.50
C ARG A 157 7.08 5.30 14.80
N VAL A 158 5.84 5.68 15.04
CA VAL A 158 4.65 5.04 14.45
C VAL A 158 3.83 6.10 13.73
N LEU A 159 3.59 5.89 12.44
CA LEU A 159 2.72 6.74 11.61
C LEU A 159 1.69 5.90 10.89
N ASN A 160 0.41 6.19 11.14
CA ASN A 160 -0.68 5.76 10.28
C ASN A 160 -1.25 6.96 9.52
N ILE A 161 -1.06 6.96 8.20
CA ILE A 161 -1.60 7.95 7.26
C ILE A 161 -2.48 7.28 6.20
N GLY A 162 -2.93 6.06 6.44
CA GLY A 162 -3.78 5.31 5.53
C GLY A 162 -5.08 6.05 5.19
N LYS A 163 -5.58 5.87 3.96
CA LYS A 163 -6.85 6.40 3.50
C LYS A 163 -6.98 7.93 3.66
N ASN A 164 -5.99 8.66 3.15
CA ASN A 164 -5.97 10.12 3.13
C ASN A 164 -6.11 10.72 1.72
N TYR A 165 -6.05 9.89 0.67
CA TYR A 165 -6.34 10.35 -0.68
C TYR A 165 -7.82 10.74 -0.85
N ASN A 166 -8.07 11.93 -1.41
CA ASN A 166 -9.41 12.47 -1.63
C ASN A 166 -9.75 12.54 -3.12
N THR A 167 -10.63 11.62 -3.57
CA THR A 167 -11.15 11.53 -4.95
C THR A 167 -11.98 12.74 -5.40
N LEU A 168 -12.43 13.62 -4.48
CA LEU A 168 -13.27 14.77 -4.83
C LEU A 168 -12.48 15.94 -5.43
N TYR A 169 -11.15 15.99 -5.24
CA TYR A 169 -10.28 16.94 -5.93
C TYR A 169 -9.77 16.32 -7.25
N SER A 170 -10.73 16.06 -8.15
CA SER A 170 -10.61 15.49 -9.50
C SER A 170 -9.66 16.23 -10.47
N GLY A 171 -8.85 17.19 -9.98
CA GLY A 171 -7.84 17.90 -10.77
C GLY A 171 -6.41 17.41 -10.52
N ASN A 172 -6.15 16.67 -9.45
CA ASN A 172 -4.82 16.12 -9.15
C ASN A 172 -4.87 14.58 -9.18
N SER A 173 -4.34 14.00 -10.25
CA SER A 173 -4.16 12.55 -10.40
C SER A 173 -2.95 12.01 -9.66
N ALA A 174 -2.17 12.87 -8.97
CA ALA A 174 -1.05 12.43 -8.16
C ALA A 174 -1.55 11.97 -6.78
N GLY A 175 -1.14 10.76 -6.37
CA GLY A 175 -1.38 10.26 -5.03
C GLY A 175 -0.65 11.06 -3.94
N LEU A 176 -0.78 10.60 -2.69
CA LEU A 176 -0.16 11.28 -1.55
C LEU A 176 1.37 11.18 -1.64
N ASN A 177 2.06 12.33 -1.62
CA ASN A 177 3.52 12.39 -1.66
C ASN A 177 4.11 12.16 -0.26
N LEU A 178 4.87 11.07 -0.11
CA LEU A 178 5.48 10.68 1.16
C LEU A 178 6.97 11.00 1.28
N ASN A 179 7.56 11.73 0.33
CA ASN A 179 9.01 11.97 0.29
C ASN A 179 9.57 12.68 1.53
N VAL A 180 8.75 13.51 2.19
CA VAL A 180 9.14 14.15 3.45
C VAL A 180 9.49 13.14 4.56
N LEU A 181 8.90 11.94 4.53
CA LEU A 181 9.14 10.91 5.54
C LEU A 181 10.57 10.37 5.50
N SER A 182 11.27 10.46 4.36
CA SER A 182 12.68 10.03 4.24
C SER A 182 13.64 10.69 5.25
N SER A 183 13.21 11.80 5.86
CA SER A 183 13.94 12.54 6.89
C SER A 183 13.66 12.09 8.33
N LEU A 184 12.84 11.06 8.56
CA LEU A 184 12.43 10.59 9.88
C LEU A 184 13.23 9.33 10.29
N PRO A 185 14.40 9.48 10.95
CA PRO A 185 15.33 8.37 11.15
C PRO A 185 14.83 7.32 12.15
N LEU A 186 13.87 7.66 13.00
CA LEU A 186 13.32 6.79 14.04
C LEU A 186 12.01 6.11 13.65
N LEU A 187 11.52 6.31 12.42
CA LEU A 187 10.26 5.70 12.00
C LEU A 187 10.43 4.18 11.89
N GLU A 188 9.66 3.45 12.71
CA GLU A 188 9.68 2.00 12.86
C GLU A 188 8.47 1.34 12.18
N GLU A 189 7.32 2.02 12.19
CA GLU A 189 6.07 1.50 11.64
C GLU A 189 5.38 2.57 10.78
N LEU A 190 5.09 2.21 9.53
CA LEU A 190 4.39 3.05 8.58
C LEU A 190 3.20 2.30 7.97
N TYR A 191 2.00 2.84 8.19
CA TYR A 191 0.76 2.41 7.56
C TYR A 191 0.30 3.51 6.59
N ALA A 192 0.32 3.21 5.30
CA ALA A 192 0.04 4.16 4.23
C ALA A 192 -0.85 3.56 3.14
N GLU A 193 -1.73 2.65 3.51
CA GLU A 193 -2.69 2.01 2.63
C GLU A 193 -3.67 3.02 2.00
N ASP A 194 -4.18 2.71 0.80
CA ASP A 194 -5.26 3.49 0.16
C ASP A 194 -4.94 4.99 -0.02
N ASN A 195 -3.77 5.30 -0.59
CA ASN A 195 -3.28 6.67 -0.80
C ASN A 195 -2.85 6.98 -2.25
N GLN A 196 -3.05 6.04 -3.18
CA GLN A 196 -2.58 6.12 -4.58
C GLN A 196 -1.07 6.41 -4.73
N ILE A 197 -0.27 5.93 -3.78
CA ILE A 197 1.18 6.11 -3.80
C ILE A 197 1.76 5.34 -4.99
N SER A 198 2.55 6.02 -5.83
CA SER A 198 3.26 5.41 -6.97
C SER A 198 4.78 5.38 -6.79
N ASP A 199 5.33 6.31 -6.02
CA ASP A 199 6.76 6.42 -5.73
C ASP A 199 7.00 6.10 -4.25
N ILE A 200 7.80 5.07 -4.01
CA ILE A 200 8.19 4.65 -2.65
C ILE A 200 9.67 4.88 -2.36
N THR A 201 10.39 5.67 -3.16
CA THR A 201 11.84 5.96 -2.96
C THR A 201 12.14 6.56 -1.58
N PHE A 202 11.16 7.21 -0.95
CA PHE A 202 11.27 7.72 0.41
C PHE A 202 11.67 6.66 1.45
N VAL A 203 11.35 5.38 1.22
CA VAL A 203 11.68 4.30 2.15
C VAL A 203 13.18 4.07 2.27
N GLU A 204 13.98 4.49 1.30
CA GLU A 204 15.44 4.30 1.31
C GLU A 204 16.12 5.04 2.48
N GLY A 205 15.49 6.10 3.00
CA GLY A 205 15.95 6.82 4.20
C GLY A 205 15.47 6.21 5.53
N LEU A 206 14.50 5.29 5.51
CA LEU A 206 13.83 4.76 6.70
C LEU A 206 14.54 3.53 7.27
N MET A 207 15.79 3.70 7.73
CA MET A 207 16.65 2.59 8.15
C MET A 207 16.14 1.82 9.38
N SER A 208 15.29 2.43 10.20
CA SER A 208 14.69 1.82 11.40
C SER A 208 13.36 1.09 11.11
N LEU A 209 12.87 1.14 9.87
CA LEU A 209 11.55 0.62 9.52
C LEU A 209 11.48 -0.90 9.64
N ARG A 210 10.48 -1.36 10.38
CA ARG A 210 10.19 -2.78 10.68
C ARG A 210 8.83 -3.22 10.15
N VAL A 211 7.85 -2.32 10.11
CA VAL A 211 6.51 -2.59 9.59
C VAL A 211 6.17 -1.58 8.50
N LEU A 212 5.77 -2.09 7.33
CA LEU A 212 5.35 -1.28 6.20
C LEU A 212 4.08 -1.82 5.57
N ASP A 213 3.01 -1.03 5.60
CA ASP A 213 1.77 -1.28 4.86
C ASP A 213 1.60 -0.25 3.75
N LEU A 214 1.61 -0.75 2.51
CA LEU A 214 1.41 -0.02 1.27
C LEU A 214 0.25 -0.61 0.46
N SER A 215 -0.67 -1.32 1.11
CA SER A 215 -1.78 -1.97 0.41
C SER A 215 -2.67 -0.98 -0.32
N ASN A 216 -3.29 -1.43 -1.42
CA ASN A 216 -4.25 -0.63 -2.19
C ASN A 216 -3.71 0.73 -2.69
N ASN A 217 -2.49 0.77 -3.21
CA ASN A 217 -1.88 2.00 -3.76
C ASN A 217 -1.71 1.98 -5.29
N GLY A 218 -1.93 0.82 -5.94
CA GLY A 218 -1.72 0.67 -7.38
C GLY A 218 -0.24 0.59 -7.78
N LEU A 219 0.64 0.23 -6.84
CA LEU A 219 2.08 0.11 -7.07
C LEU A 219 2.40 -0.93 -8.14
N THR A 220 3.33 -0.61 -9.03
CA THR A 220 3.90 -1.53 -10.03
C THR A 220 5.37 -1.84 -9.79
N ASP A 221 6.03 -1.06 -8.93
CA ASP A 221 7.46 -1.14 -8.63
C ASP A 221 7.68 -1.03 -7.12
N VAL A 222 8.50 -1.93 -6.58
CA VAL A 222 8.94 -1.92 -5.17
C VAL A 222 10.47 -2.11 -5.04
N THR A 223 11.24 -1.71 -6.05
CA THR A 223 12.69 -1.90 -6.11
C THR A 223 13.44 -1.21 -4.97
N SER A 224 12.94 -0.06 -4.48
CA SER A 224 13.49 0.66 -3.32
C SER A 224 13.48 -0.16 -2.01
N LEU A 225 12.64 -1.20 -1.89
CA LEU A 225 12.65 -2.08 -0.72
C LEU A 225 13.98 -2.83 -0.54
N SER A 226 14.80 -2.95 -1.60
CA SER A 226 16.13 -3.56 -1.52
C SER A 226 17.09 -2.86 -0.55
N LYS A 227 16.79 -1.63 -0.13
CA LYS A 227 17.63 -0.84 0.80
C LYS A 227 17.28 -1.04 2.28
N ILE A 228 16.07 -1.49 2.59
CA ILE A 228 15.57 -1.57 3.98
C ILE A 228 15.61 -2.99 4.54
N THR A 229 16.81 -3.43 4.92
CA THR A 229 17.08 -4.80 5.37
C THR A 229 16.52 -5.15 6.76
N ASN A 230 16.01 -4.16 7.50
CA ASN A 230 15.43 -4.33 8.83
C ASN A 230 13.95 -4.70 8.84
N LEU A 231 13.30 -4.74 7.68
CA LEU A 231 11.86 -4.96 7.58
C LEU A 231 11.47 -6.37 8.08
N GLU A 232 10.47 -6.43 8.95
CA GLU A 232 9.95 -7.65 9.58
C GLU A 232 8.55 -8.01 9.05
N THR A 233 7.75 -6.98 8.75
CA THR A 233 6.38 -7.10 8.22
C THR A 233 6.21 -6.23 6.98
N LEU A 234 5.77 -6.84 5.89
CA LEU A 234 5.47 -6.15 4.64
C LEU A 234 4.04 -6.49 4.18
N ILE A 235 3.23 -5.47 3.95
CA ILE A 235 1.89 -5.60 3.38
C ILE A 235 1.85 -4.77 2.10
N VAL A 236 1.77 -5.44 0.95
CA VAL A 236 1.70 -4.86 -0.39
C VAL A 236 0.51 -5.43 -1.17
N SER A 237 -0.51 -5.87 -0.45
CA SER A 237 -1.71 -6.45 -1.05
C SER A 237 -2.50 -5.43 -1.87
N LYS A 238 -3.29 -5.89 -2.83
CA LYS A 238 -4.14 -5.03 -3.69
C LYS A 238 -3.35 -3.95 -4.45
N ASN A 239 -2.16 -4.29 -4.94
CA ASN A 239 -1.39 -3.46 -5.84
C ASN A 239 -1.40 -4.07 -7.26
N LYS A 240 -0.44 -3.68 -8.11
CA LYS A 240 -0.29 -4.16 -9.49
C LYS A 240 1.12 -4.73 -9.69
N LEU A 241 1.64 -5.41 -8.68
CA LEU A 241 3.01 -5.93 -8.67
C LEU A 241 3.11 -7.25 -9.44
N THR A 242 4.15 -7.36 -10.25
CA THR A 242 4.50 -8.62 -10.94
C THR A 242 5.86 -9.17 -10.51
N ASP A 243 6.69 -8.33 -9.88
CA ASP A 243 8.03 -8.67 -9.41
C ASP A 243 8.22 -8.22 -7.95
N LEU A 244 8.77 -9.12 -7.13
CA LEU A 244 9.14 -8.90 -5.74
C LEU A 244 10.62 -9.25 -5.49
N SER A 245 11.45 -9.33 -6.53
CA SER A 245 12.87 -9.68 -6.43
C SER A 245 13.65 -8.81 -5.44
N SER A 246 13.33 -7.53 -5.33
CA SER A 246 13.91 -6.59 -4.36
C SER A 246 13.64 -6.96 -2.90
N VAL A 247 12.53 -7.63 -2.61
CA VAL A 247 12.15 -8.06 -1.26
C VAL A 247 13.09 -9.15 -0.74
N ALA A 248 13.83 -9.84 -1.62
CA ALA A 248 14.80 -10.86 -1.21
C ALA A 248 15.91 -10.31 -0.29
N GLU A 249 16.17 -9.00 -0.30
CA GLU A 249 17.17 -8.34 0.55
C GLU A 249 16.64 -8.01 1.96
N CYS A 250 15.32 -8.10 2.18
CA CYS A 250 14.68 -7.92 3.49
C CYS A 250 14.85 -9.17 4.38
N SER A 251 16.10 -9.52 4.72
CA SER A 251 16.44 -10.80 5.39
C SER A 251 15.75 -11.04 6.76
N LYS A 252 15.25 -9.99 7.42
CA LYS A 252 14.50 -10.10 8.68
C LYS A 252 13.01 -10.38 8.49
N LEU A 253 12.50 -10.40 7.26
CA LEU A 253 11.08 -10.51 6.98
C LEU A 253 10.50 -11.82 7.54
N ALA A 254 9.50 -11.69 8.40
CA ALA A 254 8.80 -12.79 9.04
C ALA A 254 7.34 -12.90 8.55
N TYR A 255 6.78 -11.80 8.06
CA TYR A 255 5.42 -11.69 7.58
C TYR A 255 5.38 -10.96 6.24
N ILE A 256 4.75 -11.57 5.22
CA ILE A 256 4.44 -10.90 3.96
C ILE A 256 2.99 -11.16 3.53
N ASP A 257 2.28 -10.08 3.21
CA ASP A 257 1.02 -10.15 2.46
C ASP A 257 1.17 -9.42 1.13
N ALA A 258 1.22 -10.21 0.05
CA ALA A 258 1.28 -9.76 -1.33
C ALA A 258 0.04 -10.21 -2.13
N SER A 259 -1.09 -10.44 -1.44
CA SER A 259 -2.31 -10.92 -2.06
C SER A 259 -2.98 -9.87 -2.97
N GLY A 260 -3.73 -10.30 -3.97
CA GLY A 260 -4.51 -9.39 -4.80
C GLY A 260 -3.67 -8.47 -5.68
N ASN A 261 -2.52 -8.95 -6.18
CA ASN A 261 -1.74 -8.23 -7.19
C ASN A 261 -2.12 -8.61 -8.63
N TYR A 262 -3.16 -9.42 -8.80
CA TYR A 262 -3.73 -9.74 -10.11
C TYR A 262 -4.49 -8.55 -10.71
N TYR A 263 -4.20 -8.20 -11.96
CA TYR A 263 -4.95 -7.24 -12.75
C TYR A 263 -4.94 -7.62 -14.23
N GLU A 264 -5.95 -7.15 -14.98
CA GLU A 264 -6.05 -7.39 -16.42
C GLU A 264 -5.90 -6.08 -17.18
N VAL A 265 -5.22 -6.14 -18.33
CA VAL A 265 -5.11 -5.03 -19.28
C VAL A 265 -5.73 -5.48 -20.59
N MET A 266 -6.64 -4.67 -21.14
CA MET A 266 -7.19 -4.89 -22.46
C MET A 266 -6.18 -4.46 -23.51
N ASP A 267 -5.93 -5.34 -24.47
CA ASP A 267 -5.22 -5.00 -25.70
C ASP A 267 -6.22 -4.30 -26.65
N ASP A 268 -5.96 -3.03 -26.96
CA ASP A 268 -6.82 -2.21 -27.82
C ASP A 268 -6.87 -2.70 -29.28
N GLU A 269 -5.86 -3.44 -29.74
CA GLU A 269 -5.81 -3.98 -31.10
C GLU A 269 -6.55 -5.32 -31.20
N THR A 270 -6.36 -6.19 -30.21
CA THR A 270 -6.90 -7.56 -30.27
C THR A 270 -8.18 -7.78 -29.48
N TYR A 271 -8.59 -6.81 -28.64
CA TYR A 271 -9.72 -6.90 -27.70
C TYR A 271 -9.62 -8.10 -26.74
N PHE A 272 -8.41 -8.62 -26.51
CA PHE A 272 -8.14 -9.63 -25.49
C PHE A 272 -7.61 -9.00 -24.20
N TYR A 273 -7.95 -9.60 -23.07
CA TYR A 273 -7.41 -9.22 -21.78
C TYR A 273 -6.14 -10.04 -21.49
N THR A 274 -5.06 -9.35 -21.13
CA THR A 274 -3.85 -9.97 -20.61
C THR A 274 -3.83 -9.82 -19.09
N GLY A 275 -3.80 -10.95 -18.39
CA GLY A 275 -3.65 -11.00 -16.94
C GLY A 275 -2.19 -10.82 -16.52
N TYR A 276 -1.98 -10.03 -15.49
CA TYR A 276 -0.71 -9.78 -14.82
C TYR A 276 -0.86 -10.04 -13.32
N GLY A 277 0.24 -10.38 -12.67
CA GLY A 277 0.31 -10.58 -11.23
C GLY A 277 1.59 -11.32 -10.84
N ILE A 278 1.78 -11.55 -9.55
CA ILE A 278 2.97 -12.23 -9.04
C ILE A 278 2.93 -13.70 -9.47
N LYS A 279 4.01 -14.16 -10.12
CA LYS A 279 4.17 -15.55 -10.55
C LYS A 279 5.37 -16.22 -9.92
N ASP A 280 6.49 -15.51 -9.83
CA ASP A 280 7.74 -16.03 -9.30
C ASP A 280 7.87 -15.75 -7.80
N LEU A 281 8.02 -16.81 -7.02
CA LEU A 281 8.27 -16.74 -5.58
C LEU A 281 9.76 -16.92 -5.23
N SER A 282 10.68 -16.87 -6.21
CA SER A 282 12.10 -17.10 -5.97
C SER A 282 12.74 -16.15 -4.95
N PHE A 283 12.18 -14.95 -4.77
CA PHE A 283 12.60 -13.99 -3.75
C PHE A 283 12.56 -14.55 -2.32
N THR A 284 11.67 -15.51 -2.04
CA THR A 284 11.51 -16.08 -0.70
C THR A 284 12.68 -16.95 -0.28
N LYS A 285 13.53 -17.42 -1.20
CA LYS A 285 14.64 -18.34 -0.90
C LYS A 285 15.64 -17.79 0.11
N LYS A 286 15.75 -16.46 0.23
CA LYS A 286 16.63 -15.78 1.19
C LYS A 286 15.93 -15.47 2.53
N LEU A 287 14.62 -15.65 2.64
CA LEU A 287 13.82 -15.21 3.77
C LEU A 287 13.66 -16.34 4.81
N SER A 288 14.76 -16.72 5.48
CA SER A 288 14.76 -17.85 6.41
C SER A 288 13.87 -17.66 7.65
N ASN A 289 13.51 -16.42 7.98
CA ASN A 289 12.62 -16.07 9.09
C ASN A 289 11.13 -16.06 8.70
N LEU A 290 10.81 -16.23 7.40
CA LEU A 290 9.45 -16.11 6.91
C LEU A 290 8.56 -17.18 7.54
N SER A 291 7.57 -16.71 8.31
CA SER A 291 6.64 -17.53 9.07
C SER A 291 5.22 -17.46 8.51
N TYR A 292 4.88 -16.34 7.86
CA TYR A 292 3.60 -16.09 7.23
C TYR A 292 3.81 -15.55 5.83
N ILE A 293 3.10 -16.14 4.86
CA ILE A 293 3.02 -15.63 3.49
C ILE A 293 1.59 -15.73 2.97
N ASN A 294 1.10 -14.61 2.44
CA ASN A 294 -0.13 -14.57 1.65
C ASN A 294 0.17 -14.08 0.23
N VAL A 295 -0.01 -14.97 -0.74
CA VAL A 295 0.11 -14.71 -2.18
C VAL A 295 -1.19 -15.02 -2.90
N SER A 296 -2.32 -15.02 -2.18
CA SER A 296 -3.63 -15.29 -2.77
C SER A 296 -3.99 -14.27 -3.86
N MET A 297 -4.83 -14.64 -4.83
CA MET A 297 -5.26 -13.74 -5.93
C MET A 297 -4.07 -13.18 -6.73
N ASN A 298 -3.29 -14.09 -7.31
CA ASN A 298 -2.09 -13.82 -8.10
C ASN A 298 -2.00 -14.79 -9.31
N MET A 299 -0.82 -14.91 -9.92
CA MET A 299 -0.55 -15.81 -11.05
C MET A 299 0.45 -16.93 -10.70
N VAL A 300 0.55 -17.31 -9.42
CA VAL A 300 1.51 -18.32 -8.95
C VAL A 300 1.16 -19.69 -9.53
N THR A 301 2.17 -20.39 -10.04
CA THR A 301 2.04 -21.75 -10.60
C THR A 301 2.83 -22.80 -9.84
N SER A 302 3.84 -22.40 -9.05
CA SER A 302 4.70 -23.32 -8.28
C SER A 302 5.01 -22.75 -6.91
N LEU A 303 5.04 -23.64 -5.91
CA LEU A 303 5.40 -23.34 -4.53
C LEU A 303 6.82 -23.83 -4.18
N ASP A 304 7.60 -24.31 -5.14
CA ASP A 304 8.95 -24.86 -4.90
C ASP A 304 9.89 -23.93 -4.11
N PRO A 305 9.88 -22.59 -4.32
CA PRO A 305 10.69 -21.67 -3.52
C PRO A 305 10.38 -21.69 -2.01
N LEU A 306 9.19 -22.16 -1.62
CA LEU A 306 8.74 -22.22 -0.23
C LEU A 306 9.12 -23.53 0.47
N ALA A 307 9.48 -24.58 -0.29
CA ALA A 307 9.65 -25.94 0.23
C ALA A 307 10.67 -26.07 1.38
N LYS A 308 11.68 -25.19 1.42
CA LYS A 308 12.76 -25.20 2.43
C LYS A 308 12.61 -24.16 3.54
N LEU A 309 11.52 -23.40 3.55
CA LEU A 309 11.26 -22.39 4.58
C LEU A 309 10.78 -23.09 5.86
N THR A 310 11.72 -23.50 6.70
CA THR A 310 11.45 -24.23 7.94
C THR A 310 10.76 -23.36 8.99
N SER A 311 10.85 -22.03 8.90
CA SER A 311 10.11 -21.10 9.75
C SER A 311 8.65 -20.92 9.32
N LEU A 312 8.26 -21.38 8.12
CA LEU A 312 6.93 -21.17 7.58
C LEU A 312 5.87 -21.93 8.40
N ARG A 313 4.80 -21.24 8.79
CA ARG A 313 3.67 -21.76 9.56
C ARG A 313 2.35 -21.59 8.82
N SER A 314 2.16 -20.45 8.17
CA SER A 314 0.92 -20.11 7.46
C SER A 314 1.21 -19.73 6.02
N LEU A 315 0.57 -20.44 5.10
CA LEU A 315 0.66 -20.22 3.66
C LEU A 315 -0.74 -20.07 3.08
N TYR A 316 -1.02 -18.86 2.57
CA TYR A 316 -2.22 -18.58 1.79
C TYR A 316 -1.85 -18.36 0.32
N ALA A 317 -2.41 -19.17 -0.56
CA ALA A 317 -2.20 -19.15 -2.00
C ALA A 317 -3.51 -19.44 -2.74
N ASP A 318 -4.63 -18.94 -2.20
CA ASP A 318 -5.95 -19.06 -2.82
C ASP A 318 -5.98 -18.33 -4.16
N ASP A 319 -6.85 -18.71 -5.10
CA ASP A 319 -7.03 -18.00 -6.39
C ASP A 319 -5.72 -17.82 -7.16
N ASN A 320 -5.12 -18.95 -7.53
CA ASN A 320 -3.88 -19.00 -8.30
C ASN A 320 -3.98 -20.10 -9.36
N TYR A 321 -2.86 -20.41 -10.02
CA TYR A 321 -2.77 -21.41 -11.08
C TYR A 321 -1.91 -22.61 -10.66
N ILE A 322 -1.90 -22.95 -9.37
CA ILE A 322 -1.09 -24.04 -8.80
C ILE A 322 -1.72 -25.38 -9.19
N THR A 323 -0.88 -26.30 -9.65
CA THR A 323 -1.29 -27.66 -10.06
C THR A 323 -0.70 -28.75 -9.18
N ASP A 324 0.39 -28.46 -8.48
CA ASP A 324 1.12 -29.40 -7.63
C ASP A 324 1.58 -28.72 -6.34
N ILE A 325 1.44 -29.46 -5.24
CA ILE A 325 1.88 -29.07 -3.89
C ILE A 325 2.84 -30.12 -3.29
N GLY A 326 3.29 -31.11 -4.07
CA GLY A 326 4.18 -32.18 -3.63
C GLY A 326 5.50 -31.68 -3.04
N CYS A 327 5.98 -30.51 -3.48
CA CYS A 327 7.18 -29.88 -2.93
C CYS A 327 7.08 -29.53 -1.44
N LEU A 328 5.87 -29.37 -0.90
CA LEU A 328 5.64 -29.06 0.51
C LEU A 328 5.76 -30.28 1.44
N LYS A 329 5.91 -31.50 0.90
CA LYS A 329 6.02 -32.76 1.69
C LYS A 329 7.09 -32.70 2.78
N SER A 330 8.20 -32.01 2.49
CA SER A 330 9.36 -31.92 3.37
C SER A 330 9.28 -30.76 4.35
N ASN A 331 8.26 -29.90 4.27
CA ASN A 331 8.10 -28.81 5.22
C ASN A 331 7.59 -29.36 6.56
N PRO A 332 8.37 -29.25 7.66
CA PRO A 332 8.01 -29.88 8.92
C PRO A 332 7.01 -29.07 9.74
N ASN A 333 6.74 -27.81 9.40
CA ASN A 333 6.12 -26.85 10.32
C ASN A 333 4.91 -26.07 9.78
N ILE A 334 4.51 -26.24 8.52
CA ILE A 334 3.27 -25.62 8.02
C ILE A 334 2.08 -26.18 8.83
N GLN A 335 1.36 -25.26 9.48
CA GLN A 335 0.17 -25.52 10.28
C GLN A 335 -1.10 -25.17 9.52
N LEU A 336 -1.06 -24.09 8.74
CA LEU A 336 -2.17 -23.63 7.92
C LEU A 336 -1.75 -23.56 6.46
N LEU A 337 -2.47 -24.30 5.60
CA LEU A 337 -2.35 -24.25 4.15
C LEU A 337 -3.69 -23.90 3.52
N SER A 338 -3.77 -22.72 2.90
CA SER A 338 -4.90 -22.32 2.07
C SER A 338 -4.49 -22.30 0.60
N VAL A 339 -5.12 -23.15 -0.21
CA VAL A 339 -4.88 -23.30 -1.65
C VAL A 339 -6.21 -23.39 -2.40
N ARG A 340 -7.26 -22.71 -1.92
CA ARG A 340 -8.58 -22.71 -2.56
C ARG A 340 -8.51 -22.20 -3.99
N ARG A 341 -9.44 -22.62 -4.84
CA ARG A 341 -9.60 -22.13 -6.22
C ARG A 341 -8.26 -22.16 -7.00
N ASN A 342 -7.68 -23.35 -7.05
CA ASN A 342 -6.48 -23.69 -7.83
C ASN A 342 -6.80 -24.90 -8.74
N TYR A 343 -5.77 -25.50 -9.34
CA TYR A 343 -5.88 -26.64 -10.26
C TYR A 343 -5.23 -27.92 -9.72
N ILE A 344 -5.16 -28.06 -8.39
CA ILE A 344 -4.52 -29.19 -7.71
C ILE A 344 -5.44 -30.41 -7.76
N LYS A 345 -4.91 -31.54 -8.23
CA LYS A 345 -5.64 -32.81 -8.30
C LYS A 345 -5.25 -33.79 -7.20
N ASP A 346 -3.96 -33.81 -6.87
CA ASP A 346 -3.37 -34.74 -5.92
C ASP A 346 -3.08 -34.02 -4.60
N PHE A 347 -3.77 -34.45 -3.55
CA PHE A 347 -3.57 -33.99 -2.18
C PHE A 347 -2.91 -35.06 -1.29
N SER A 348 -2.39 -36.16 -1.85
CA SER A 348 -1.75 -37.23 -1.08
C SER A 348 -0.62 -36.74 -0.16
N VAL A 349 0.05 -35.65 -0.55
CA VAL A 349 1.11 -35.01 0.24
C VAL A 349 0.69 -34.61 1.66
N VAL A 350 -0.58 -34.22 1.85
CA VAL A 350 -1.05 -33.69 3.15
C VAL A 350 -1.05 -34.75 4.24
N THR A 351 -1.15 -36.03 3.87
CA THR A 351 -1.05 -37.16 4.82
C THR A 351 0.33 -37.26 5.48
N GLY A 352 1.36 -36.71 4.85
CA GLY A 352 2.72 -36.66 5.39
C GLY A 352 3.05 -35.38 6.16
N MET A 353 2.20 -34.35 6.08
CA MET A 353 2.42 -33.04 6.71
C MET A 353 1.99 -33.08 8.18
N LYS A 354 2.89 -33.55 9.05
CA LYS A 354 2.58 -33.84 10.47
C LYS A 354 2.13 -32.63 11.30
N ALA A 355 2.55 -31.42 10.93
CA ALA A 355 2.19 -30.19 11.63
C ALA A 355 0.90 -29.54 11.11
N LEU A 356 0.36 -30.01 9.98
CA LEU A 356 -0.78 -29.39 9.32
C LEU A 356 -2.05 -29.62 10.13
N THR A 357 -2.64 -28.53 10.63
CA THR A 357 -3.87 -28.52 11.41
C THR A 357 -5.03 -27.94 10.63
N GLU A 358 -4.76 -27.01 9.70
CA GLU A 358 -5.76 -26.31 8.90
C GLU A 358 -5.44 -26.44 7.41
N LEU A 359 -6.37 -27.02 6.66
CA LEU A 359 -6.26 -27.15 5.21
C LEU A 359 -7.52 -26.61 4.55
N PHE A 360 -7.34 -25.61 3.70
CA PHE A 360 -8.41 -25.05 2.91
C PHE A 360 -8.15 -25.28 1.41
N TYR A 361 -9.01 -26.07 0.77
CA TYR A 361 -8.75 -26.57 -0.60
C TYR A 361 -9.94 -26.48 -1.55
N VAL A 362 -11.08 -25.94 -1.10
CA VAL A 362 -12.31 -25.83 -1.92
C VAL A 362 -12.04 -25.14 -3.25
N GLY A 363 -12.66 -25.63 -4.32
CA GLY A 363 -12.50 -25.08 -5.67
C GLY A 363 -11.32 -25.67 -6.45
N ASN A 364 -10.71 -26.75 -5.98
CA ASN A 364 -9.74 -27.54 -6.74
C ASN A 364 -10.40 -28.76 -7.42
N PRO A 365 -9.90 -29.21 -8.58
CA PRO A 365 -10.35 -30.43 -9.25
C PRO A 365 -9.78 -31.70 -8.58
N VAL A 366 -10.09 -31.91 -7.29
CA VAL A 366 -9.59 -33.02 -6.48
C VAL A 366 -9.97 -34.37 -7.11
N ALA A 367 -8.97 -35.21 -7.37
CA ALA A 367 -9.18 -36.53 -7.97
C ALA A 367 -9.45 -37.62 -6.93
N ASP A 368 -8.85 -37.51 -5.74
CA ASP A 368 -9.04 -38.42 -4.62
C ASP A 368 -9.22 -37.61 -3.33
N ALA A 369 -10.35 -37.83 -2.65
CA ALA A 369 -10.69 -37.16 -1.41
C ALA A 369 -10.20 -37.90 -0.15
N ALA A 370 -9.70 -39.14 -0.26
CA ALA A 370 -9.25 -39.91 0.89
C ALA A 370 -8.19 -39.18 1.77
N PRO A 371 -7.20 -38.46 1.21
CA PRO A 371 -6.25 -37.65 2.00
C PRO A 371 -6.88 -36.52 2.81
N LEU A 372 -8.12 -36.11 2.48
CA LEU A 372 -8.75 -34.88 2.94
C LEU A 372 -9.76 -35.10 4.07
N LYS A 373 -10.08 -36.35 4.39
CA LYS A 373 -11.15 -36.73 5.33
C LYS A 373 -11.09 -36.01 6.69
N ASN A 374 -9.89 -35.70 7.17
CA ASN A 374 -9.69 -35.03 8.46
C ASN A 374 -9.90 -33.50 8.41
N PHE A 375 -10.08 -32.92 7.22
CA PHE A 375 -10.15 -31.47 6.99
C PHE A 375 -11.52 -31.01 6.44
N GLU A 376 -12.49 -31.91 6.28
CA GLU A 376 -13.78 -31.62 5.63
C GLU A 376 -14.61 -30.54 6.36
N LEU A 377 -14.57 -30.50 7.70
CA LEU A 377 -15.34 -29.53 8.51
C LEU A 377 -14.82 -28.09 8.40
N GLN A 378 -13.55 -27.91 8.06
CA GLN A 378 -12.93 -26.58 7.90
C GLN A 378 -13.32 -25.90 6.58
N ASN A 379 -13.99 -26.64 5.69
CA ASN A 379 -14.23 -26.26 4.30
C ASN A 379 -15.72 -26.06 3.97
N GLN A 380 -16.57 -25.92 5.00
CA GLN A 380 -18.01 -25.63 4.86
C GLN A 380 -18.32 -24.14 4.74
#